data_AF-A0A0V1ALY2-F1
#
_entry.id   AF-A0A0V1ALY2-F1
#
_cell.length_a   1.000
_cell.length_b   1.000
_cell.length_c   1.000
_cell.angle_alpha   90.00
_cell.angle_beta   90.00
_cell.angle_gamma   90.00
#
_symmetry.space_group_name_H-M   'P 1'
#
loop_
_entity.id
_entity.type
_entity.pdbx_description
1 polymer ?
#
loop_
_entity_poly.entity_id
_entity_poly.type
_entity_poly.pdbx_seq_one_letter_code
_entity_poly.pdbx_strand_id
1 'polypeptide(L)'
;LEEKCVFEFYEGKNFSGFEVYDSIQKANTLYQCVLKCASEQISKGCAAVLKSHEMCLLFKRNSTARMFRKLDTSYFGELVYCESKFAGNDLNAAN
;
A
#
# COMPACT_ATOMS: atom_id res chain seq x y z
N LEU A 1 19.42 -0.96 -5.19
CA LEU A 1 18.32 -1.48 -6.03
C LEU A 1 17.29 -0.38 -6.18
N GLU A 2 16.86 -0.09 -7.40
CA GLU A 2 15.78 0.86 -7.65
C GLU A 2 14.48 0.07 -7.81
N GLU A 3 13.51 0.35 -6.95
CA GLU A 3 12.18 -0.25 -6.96
C GLU A 3 11.16 0.83 -7.33
N LYS A 4 10.26 0.50 -8.25
CA LYS A 4 9.14 1.35 -8.65
C LYS A 4 7.85 0.69 -8.21
N CYS A 5 7.05 1.38 -7.41
CA CYS A 5 5.74 0.90 -7.00
C CYS A 5 4.63 1.73 -7.66
N VAL A 6 3.54 1.07 -8.04
CA VAL A 6 2.33 1.68 -8.58
C VAL A 6 1.23 1.64 -7.54
N PHE A 7 0.68 2.82 -7.24
CA PHE A 7 -0.46 2.99 -6.35
C PHE A 7 -1.64 3.58 -7.12
N GLU A 8 -2.83 3.01 -6.90
CA GLU A 8 -4.09 3.56 -7.40
C GLU A 8 -4.86 4.22 -6.26
N PHE A 9 -5.32 5.45 -6.50
CA PHE A 9 -6.06 6.23 -5.51
C PHE A 9 -7.52 6.34 -5.92
N TYR A 10 -8.41 6.00 -5.00
CA TYR A 10 -9.84 5.98 -5.26
C TYR A 10 -10.57 7.09 -4.51
N GLU A 11 -11.42 7.84 -5.21
CA GLU A 11 -12.25 8.88 -4.60
C GLU A 11 -13.40 8.31 -3.77
N GLY A 12 -13.84 7.10 -4.07
CA GLY A 12 -14.92 6.39 -3.39
C GLY A 12 -14.74 6.33 -1.88
N LYS A 13 -15.82 6.56 -1.13
CA LYS A 13 -15.77 6.60 0.35
C LYS A 13 -15.68 5.23 1.00
N ASN A 14 -16.09 4.18 0.29
CA ASN A 14 -16.18 2.82 0.84
C ASN A 14 -15.27 1.88 0.05
N PHE A 15 -14.58 1.00 0.77
CA PHE A 15 -13.76 -0.06 0.20
C PHE A 15 -13.85 -1.31 1.10
N SER A 16 -13.56 -2.49 0.55
CA SER A 16 -13.58 -3.76 1.27
C SER A 16 -12.45 -4.66 0.76
N GLY A 17 -12.26 -5.83 1.38
CA GLY A 17 -11.19 -6.74 1.00
C GLY A 17 -9.84 -6.44 1.66
N PHE A 18 -9.82 -5.56 2.66
CA PHE A 18 -8.62 -5.11 3.36
C PHE A 18 -8.81 -5.11 4.87
N GLU A 19 -7.78 -5.50 5.60
CA GLU A 19 -7.73 -5.38 7.06
C GLU A 19 -6.52 -4.57 7.51
N VAL A 20 -6.73 -3.72 8.53
CA VAL A 20 -5.66 -2.92 9.14
C VAL A 20 -4.75 -3.87 9.92
N TYR A 21 -3.44 -3.80 9.68
CA TYR A 21 -2.46 -4.56 10.45
C TYR A 21 -1.52 -3.66 11.28
N ASP A 22 -1.37 -2.39 10.90
CA ASP A 22 -0.50 -1.44 11.58
C ASP A 22 -0.95 0.00 11.32
N SER A 23 -0.42 0.94 12.11
CA SER A 23 -0.66 2.37 11.93
C SER A 23 0.59 3.19 12.24
N ILE A 24 0.79 4.26 11.47
CA ILE A 24 1.84 5.25 11.72
C ILE A 24 1.16 6.49 12.28
N GLN A 25 1.50 6.84 13.52
CA GLN A 25 1.10 8.11 14.13
C GLN A 25 2.02 9.23 13.65
N LYS A 26 1.51 10.46 13.55
CA LYS A 26 2.23 11.66 13.09
C LYS A 26 2.78 11.54 11.66
N ALA A 27 2.09 10.80 10.81
CA ALA A 27 2.37 10.71 9.38
C ALA A 27 1.81 11.94 8.65
N ASN A 28 2.63 12.97 8.54
CA ASN A 28 2.21 14.28 8.01
C ASN A 28 2.02 14.28 6.49
N THR A 29 2.59 13.30 5.78
CA THR A 29 2.54 13.22 4.32
C THR A 29 2.03 11.87 3.86
N LEU A 30 1.31 11.85 2.74
CA LEU A 30 0.93 10.62 2.05
C LEU A 30 2.16 9.82 1.61
N TYR A 31 3.24 10.51 1.28
CA TYR A 31 4.49 9.89 0.84
C TYR A 31 5.07 8.93 1.88
N GLN A 32 5.02 9.28 3.17
CA GLN A 32 5.48 8.41 4.26
C GLN A 32 4.65 7.11 4.35
N CYS A 33 3.34 7.19 4.11
CA CYS A 33 2.47 6.01 4.05
C CYS A 33 2.89 5.05 2.95
N VAL A 34 2.98 5.56 1.71
CA VAL A 34 3.25 4.72 0.54
C VAL A 34 4.64 4.12 0.59
N LEU A 35 5.65 4.86 1.06
CA LEU A 35 7.00 4.33 1.24
C LEU A 35 7.04 3.19 2.25
N LYS A 36 6.39 3.36 3.40
CA LYS A 36 6.34 2.32 4.43
C LYS A 36 5.64 1.08 3.90
N CYS A 37 4.48 1.25 3.24
CA CYS A 37 3.74 0.13 2.68
C CYS A 37 4.54 -0.61 1.61
N ALA A 38 5.16 0.11 0.67
CA ALA A 38 6.03 -0.49 -0.36
C ALA A 38 7.15 -1.33 0.29
N SER A 39 7.86 -0.77 1.28
CA SER A 39 8.93 -1.49 1.98
C SER A 39 8.46 -2.75 2.75
N GLU A 40 7.15 -2.83 3.03
CA GLU A 40 6.53 -3.93 3.77
C GLU A 40 5.62 -4.82 2.90
N GLN A 41 5.63 -4.62 1.57
CA GLN A 41 4.80 -5.41 0.65
C GLN A 41 5.08 -6.91 0.81
N ILE A 42 6.35 -7.30 0.82
CA ILE A 42 6.74 -8.72 0.90
C ILE A 42 6.77 -9.21 2.34
N SER A 43 7.34 -8.44 3.26
CA SER A 43 7.58 -8.87 4.63
C SER A 43 6.32 -8.94 5.49
N LYS A 44 5.34 -8.07 5.25
CA LYS A 44 4.07 -8.03 5.99
C LYS A 44 2.82 -8.13 5.13
N GLY A 45 2.97 -8.19 3.80
CA GLY A 45 1.82 -8.26 2.89
C GLY A 45 1.09 -6.94 2.75
N CYS A 46 1.77 -5.79 2.89
CA CYS A 46 1.09 -4.50 2.73
C CYS A 46 0.51 -4.39 1.31
N ALA A 47 -0.75 -4.01 1.24
CA ALA A 47 -1.54 -3.97 0.01
C ALA A 47 -2.30 -2.65 -0.18
N ALA A 48 -2.41 -1.84 0.87
CA ALA A 48 -3.09 -0.54 0.79
C ALA A 48 -2.68 0.37 1.95
N VAL A 49 -2.93 1.66 1.77
CA VAL A 49 -2.77 2.70 2.78
C VAL A 49 -4.02 3.58 2.87
N LEU A 50 -4.29 4.11 4.06
CA LEU A 50 -5.23 5.20 4.26
C LEU A 50 -4.53 6.31 5.04
N LYS A 51 -4.35 7.46 4.40
CA LYS A 51 -3.83 8.68 5.03
C LYS A 51 -4.99 9.53 5.51
N SER A 52 -5.05 9.83 6.81
CA SER A 52 -6.06 10.72 7.41
C SER A 52 -5.39 11.66 8.42
N HIS A 53 -5.48 12.97 8.20
CA HIS A 53 -4.82 13.98 9.04
C HIS A 53 -3.34 13.65 9.34
N GLU A 54 -3.01 13.32 10.59
CA GLU A 54 -1.68 12.94 11.06
C GLU A 54 -1.50 11.43 11.22
N MET A 55 -2.43 10.59 10.73
CA MET A 55 -2.31 9.15 10.83
C MET A 55 -2.26 8.47 9.46
N CYS A 56 -1.53 7.37 9.44
CA CYS A 56 -1.53 6.40 8.37
C CYS A 56 -2.04 5.06 8.87
N LEU A 57 -3.00 4.46 8.18
CA LEU A 57 -3.36 3.06 8.39
C LEU A 57 -2.74 2.23 7.26
N LEU A 58 -2.14 1.10 7.62
CA LEU A 58 -1.56 0.14 6.68
C LEU A 58 -2.44 -1.11 6.63
N PHE A 59 -2.72 -1.58 5.43
CA PHE A 59 -3.64 -2.66 5.19
C PHE A 59 -2.97 -3.82 4.48
N LYS A 60 -3.45 -5.03 4.77
CA LYS A 60 -3.18 -6.24 3.97
C LYS A 60 -4.50 -6.78 3.41
N ARG A 61 -4.41 -7.65 2.40
CA ARG A 61 -5.61 -8.26 1.80
C ARG A 61 -6.32 -9.17 2.79
N ASN A 62 -7.63 -9.01 2.92
CA ASN A 62 -8.53 -9.96 3.57
C ASN A 62 -9.91 -9.86 2.90
N SER A 63 -10.26 -10.83 2.06
CA SER A 63 -11.51 -10.84 1.30
C SER A 63 -12.78 -10.93 2.17
N THR A 64 -12.65 -11.36 3.42
CA THR A 64 -13.75 -11.47 4.39
C THR A 64 -13.89 -10.24 5.29
N ALA A 65 -12.96 -9.27 5.18
CA ALA A 65 -13.02 -8.05 5.96
C ALA A 65 -14.27 -7.24 5.63
N ARG A 66 -14.87 -6.66 6.67
CA ARG A 66 -16.03 -5.78 6.53
C ARG A 66 -15.67 -4.54 5.72
N MET A 67 -16.69 -3.92 5.13
CA MET A 67 -16.55 -2.64 4.45
C MET A 67 -15.98 -1.58 5.39
N PHE A 68 -14.97 -0.87 4.91
CA PHE A 68 -14.36 0.28 5.56
C PHE A 68 -14.87 1.56 4.90
N ARG A 69 -15.15 2.60 5.70
CA ARG A 69 -15.56 3.92 5.22
C ARG A 69 -14.51 4.97 5.59
N LYS A 70 -13.89 5.61 4.60
CA LYS A 70 -12.92 6.70 4.82
C LYS A 70 -13.62 8.02 5.13
N LEU A 71 -12.92 8.92 5.84
CA LEU A 71 -13.35 10.30 5.97
C LEU A 71 -13.14 11.05 4.65
N ASP A 72 -13.87 12.14 4.47
CA ASP A 72 -13.82 12.94 3.23
C ASP A 72 -12.44 13.57 3.01
N THR A 73 -11.72 13.85 4.09
CA THR A 73 -10.35 14.39 4.05
C THR A 73 -9.27 13.32 3.98
N SER A 74 -9.65 12.03 3.92
CA SER A 74 -8.73 10.91 3.85
C SER A 74 -8.48 10.43 2.41
N TYR A 75 -7.27 9.95 2.17
CA TYR A 75 -6.84 9.38 0.90
C TYR A 75 -6.63 7.87 1.08
N PHE A 76 -7.32 7.07 0.28
CA PHE A 76 -7.10 5.63 0.22
C PHE A 76 -6.31 5.31 -1.05
N GLY A 77 -5.22 4.56 -0.90
CA GLY A 77 -4.36 4.14 -2.01
C GLY A 77 -4.10 2.64 -1.94
N GLU A 78 -4.37 1.93 -3.02
CA GLU A 78 -4.09 0.50 -3.18
C GLU A 78 -2.72 0.33 -3.82
N LEU A 79 -1.89 -0.54 -3.23
CA LEU A 79 -0.63 -0.95 -3.86
C LEU A 79 -0.97 -2.01 -4.92
N VAL A 80 -0.81 -1.66 -6.19
CA VAL A 80 -1.11 -2.56 -7.32
C VAL A 80 0.06 -3.53 -7.50
N TYR A 81 1.27 -3.01 -7.63
CA TYR A 81 2.50 -3.81 -7.72
C TYR A 81 3.75 -2.96 -7.45
N CYS A 82 4.86 -3.63 -7.16
CA CYS A 82 6.21 -3.06 -7.20
C CYS A 82 7.07 -3.86 -8.17
N GLU A 83 7.86 -3.16 -8.98
CA GLU A 83 8.81 -3.71 -9.94
C GLU A 83 10.23 -3.30 -9.53
N SER A 84 11.11 -4.29 -9.41
CA SER A 84 12.55 -4.04 -9.30
C SER A 84 13.17 -4.01 -10.69
N LYS A 85 13.98 -3.00 -11.00
CA LYS A 85 14.61 -2.83 -12.32
C LYS A 85 15.57 -3.97 -12.76
N PHE A 86 15.80 -4.99 -11.93
CA PHE A 86 16.74 -6.09 -12.21
C PHE A 86 16.13 -7.51 -12.21
N ALA A 87 14.82 -7.69 -12.01
CA ALA A 87 14.21 -9.04 -12.03
C ALA A 87 14.00 -9.62 -13.45
N GLY A 88 14.54 -8.99 -14.48
CA GLY A 88 14.25 -9.29 -15.88
C GLY A 88 15.45 -9.58 -16.78
N ASN A 89 16.64 -9.91 -16.27
CA ASN A 89 17.77 -10.27 -17.14
C ASN A 89 18.78 -11.33 -16.67
N ASP A 90 18.59 -12.00 -15.53
CA ASP A 90 19.54 -13.03 -15.06
C ASP A 90 19.02 -14.48 -15.14
N LEU A 91 17.84 -14.72 -15.74
CA LEU A 91 17.30 -16.08 -15.93
C LEU A 91 17.50 -16.67 -17.34
N ASN A 92 18.12 -15.92 -18.26
CA ASN A 92 18.40 -16.38 -19.64
C ASN A 92 19.90 -16.51 -19.98
N ALA A 93 20.81 -16.47 -19.00
CA ALA A 93 22.26 -16.60 -19.22
C ALA A 93 22.85 -17.96 -18.75
N ALA A 94 21.99 -18.95 -18.48
CA ALA A 94 22.42 -20.31 -18.15
C ALA A 94 21.72 -21.35 -19.04
N ASN A 95 22.05 -21.32 -20.34
CA ASN A 95 21.93 -22.44 -21.26
C ASN A 95 23.29 -22.66 -21.93
#